data_AF-A0A5C4TFG0-F1
#
_entry.id   AF-A0A5C4TFG0-F1
#
_cell.length_a   1.000
_cell.length_b   1.000
_cell.length_c   1.000
_cell.angle_alpha   90.00
_cell.angle_beta   90.00
_cell.angle_gamma   90.00
#
_symmetry.space_group_name_H-M   'P 1'
#
loop_
_entity.id
_entity.type
_entity.pdbx_description
1 polymer ?
#
loop_
_entity_poly.entity_id
_entity_poly.type
_entity_poly.pdbx_seq_one_letter_code
_entity_poly.pdbx_strand_id
1 'polypeptide(L)'
;MANYVKISCLTAPHCRIDPLTDMEAIVDRIIAYWSKQLDQVLRDRPDLIVLPECCDDPMKQDRTLEWLYDYYRYRGNRVRDFFAATGRDNRCYIAYSAMIEAADGSFRNATQLLDRSGSVCGVYNKNHLTIKQKSTSGTLYGKFAPIIQTDFGRVACVICFDLNFNELLEQYAREKPDLIVFSSAYHGGLMQQYWAYQCRAHFAGSVYLPNPCSIISPVGEIVGESTNYYPYVTQTVNLDCAVIHLDYNMPRLEELKRKYGAKVHVQDPGRLGSVLISSETDEFSVDEVIREFDLELLDDYFARSRADRCKSGHLEP
;
A
#
# COMPACT_ATOMS: atom_id res chain seq x y z
N MET A 1 7.01 -0.07 20.61
CA MET A 1 7.11 1.37 20.84
C MET A 1 6.37 2.01 19.70
N ALA A 2 5.67 3.10 19.98
CA ALA A 2 4.89 3.82 18.98
C ALA A 2 5.69 4.01 17.70
N ASN A 3 5.10 3.66 16.57
CA ASN A 3 5.79 3.60 15.30
C ASN A 3 4.98 4.37 14.26
N TYR A 4 5.10 5.69 14.32
CA TYR A 4 4.35 6.58 13.43
C TYR A 4 5.02 6.71 12.06
N VAL A 5 4.22 6.57 11.01
CA VAL A 5 4.65 6.74 9.63
C VAL A 5 3.75 7.74 8.95
N LYS A 6 4.34 8.79 8.37
CA LYS A 6 3.62 9.76 7.56
C LYS A 6 3.58 9.32 6.11
N ILE A 7 2.38 9.04 5.60
CA ILE A 7 2.17 8.51 4.27
C ILE A 7 1.47 9.55 3.42
N SER A 8 2.01 9.80 2.23
CA SER A 8 1.34 10.59 1.19
C SER A 8 0.96 9.71 0.01
N CYS A 9 -0.33 9.64 -0.30
CA CYS A 9 -0.82 9.02 -1.54
C CYS A 9 -1.18 10.13 -2.52
N LEU A 10 -0.58 10.11 -3.73
CA LEU A 10 -0.93 11.06 -4.78
C LEU A 10 -1.85 10.44 -5.80
N THR A 11 -2.77 11.23 -6.33
CA THR A 11 -3.43 10.99 -7.61
C THR A 11 -3.03 12.10 -8.57
N ALA A 12 -2.94 11.78 -9.85
CA ALA A 12 -2.56 12.76 -10.85
C ALA A 12 -3.16 12.34 -12.20
N PRO A 13 -3.77 13.25 -12.99
CA PRO A 13 -4.07 12.93 -14.38
C PRO A 13 -2.80 12.46 -15.10
N HIS A 14 -2.95 11.63 -16.12
CA HIS A 14 -1.82 11.33 -16.98
C HIS A 14 -1.24 12.63 -17.60
N CYS A 15 0.09 12.72 -17.63
CA CYS A 15 0.78 13.83 -18.27
C CYS A 15 0.49 13.82 -19.78
N ARG A 16 -0.28 14.80 -20.24
CA ARG A 16 -0.62 14.96 -21.66
C ARG A 16 0.59 15.47 -22.44
N ILE A 17 0.84 14.89 -23.60
CA ILE A 17 1.92 15.27 -24.52
C ILE A 17 1.37 15.57 -25.91
N ASP A 18 2.06 16.46 -26.65
CA ASP A 18 1.73 16.72 -28.06
C ASP A 18 2.17 15.51 -28.92
N PRO A 19 1.36 15.04 -29.89
CA PRO A 19 1.70 13.90 -30.73
C PRO A 19 3.02 14.00 -31.50
N LEU A 20 3.51 15.21 -31.78
CA LEU A 20 4.75 15.46 -32.52
C LEU A 20 6.00 15.58 -31.62
N THR A 21 5.83 15.47 -30.30
CA THR A 21 6.95 15.56 -29.34
C THR A 21 7.85 14.33 -29.49
N ASP A 22 9.17 14.54 -29.59
CA ASP A 22 10.14 13.44 -29.58
C ASP A 22 10.24 12.77 -28.19
N MET A 23 10.84 11.58 -28.14
CA MET A 23 10.89 10.79 -26.91
C MET A 23 11.73 11.44 -25.79
N GLU A 24 12.76 12.23 -26.11
CA GLU A 24 13.58 12.91 -25.10
C GLU A 24 12.76 13.98 -24.39
N ALA A 25 12.12 14.86 -25.18
CA ALA A 25 11.26 15.90 -24.67
C ALA A 25 10.05 15.33 -23.89
N ILE A 26 9.59 14.12 -24.21
CA ILE A 26 8.57 13.42 -23.43
C ILE A 26 9.11 13.01 -22.05
N VAL A 27 10.31 12.42 -21.98
CA VAL A 27 10.92 12.03 -20.69
C VAL A 27 11.11 13.26 -19.79
N ASP A 28 11.68 14.34 -20.33
CA ASP A 28 11.88 15.60 -19.59
C ASP A 28 10.56 16.17 -19.09
N ARG A 29 9.51 16.13 -19.93
CA ARG A 29 8.18 16.61 -19.56
C ARG A 29 7.55 15.76 -18.46
N ILE A 30 7.73 14.43 -18.48
CA ILE A 30 7.24 13.53 -17.43
C ILE A 30 7.94 13.81 -16.10
N ILE A 31 9.26 13.99 -16.12
CA ILE A 31 10.04 14.35 -14.92
C ILE A 31 9.58 15.71 -14.38
N ALA A 32 9.48 16.73 -15.23
CA ALA A 32 9.02 18.07 -14.83
C ALA A 32 7.57 18.04 -14.31
N TYR A 33 6.71 17.19 -14.89
CA TYR A 33 5.34 17.00 -14.42
C TYR A 33 5.32 16.41 -13.00
N TRP A 34 6.05 15.32 -12.76
CA TRP A 34 6.09 14.65 -11.47
C TRP A 34 6.79 15.47 -10.40
N SER A 35 7.81 16.26 -10.73
CA SER A 35 8.36 17.26 -9.81
C SER A 35 7.29 18.17 -9.23
N LYS A 36 6.42 18.73 -10.09
CA LYS A 36 5.30 19.58 -9.63
C LYS A 36 4.26 18.81 -8.83
N GLN A 37 4.01 17.55 -9.16
CA GLN A 37 3.06 16.73 -8.38
C GLN A 37 3.58 16.46 -6.97
N LEU A 38 4.85 16.06 -6.84
CA LEU A 38 5.49 15.77 -5.57
C LEU A 38 5.61 17.01 -4.67
N ASP A 39 5.86 18.19 -5.23
CA ASP A 39 5.94 19.46 -4.48
C ASP A 39 4.72 19.74 -3.59
N GLN A 40 3.55 19.19 -3.95
CA GLN A 40 2.32 19.32 -3.17
C GLN A 40 2.39 18.63 -1.80
N VAL A 41 3.17 17.55 -1.68
CA VAL A 41 3.24 16.73 -0.46
C VAL A 41 4.58 16.80 0.24
N LEU A 42 5.66 17.13 -0.46
CA LEU A 42 7.02 17.12 0.10
C LEU A 42 7.20 18.08 1.29
N ARG A 43 6.42 19.16 1.34
CA ARG A 43 6.44 20.13 2.45
C ARG A 43 6.02 19.52 3.79
N ASP A 44 5.18 18.49 3.74
CA ASP A 44 4.73 17.77 4.93
C ASP A 44 5.79 16.78 5.44
N ARG A 45 6.87 16.57 4.70
CA ARG A 45 7.95 15.61 5.00
C ARG A 45 7.41 14.21 5.25
N PRO A 46 6.77 13.57 4.25
CA PRO A 46 6.29 12.21 4.39
C PRO A 46 7.46 11.23 4.57
N ASP A 47 7.21 10.12 5.25
CA ASP A 47 8.11 8.97 5.31
C ASP A 47 7.97 8.07 4.08
N LEU A 48 6.77 8.01 3.50
CA LEU A 48 6.46 7.24 2.30
C LEU A 48 5.56 8.03 1.36
N ILE A 49 5.90 8.02 0.08
CA ILE A 49 5.06 8.52 -1.01
C ILE A 49 4.62 7.33 -1.87
N VAL A 50 3.31 7.21 -2.11
CA VAL A 50 2.73 6.18 -3.00
C VAL A 50 2.22 6.82 -4.28
N LEU A 51 2.66 6.28 -5.43
CA LEU A 51 2.30 6.76 -6.75
C LEU A 51 1.35 5.78 -7.48
N PRO A 52 0.53 6.26 -8.44
CA PRO A 52 -0.39 5.41 -9.18
C PRO A 52 0.31 4.35 -10.05
N GLU A 53 -0.44 3.36 -10.53
CA GLU A 53 0.08 2.36 -11.48
C GLU A 53 0.56 3.01 -12.78
N CYS A 54 1.75 2.66 -13.28
CA CYS A 54 2.30 3.24 -14.50
C CYS A 54 2.23 4.78 -14.53
N CYS A 55 2.59 5.41 -13.40
CA CYS A 55 2.44 6.86 -13.19
C CYS A 55 3.20 7.71 -14.21
N ASP A 56 4.19 7.11 -14.86
CA ASP A 56 5.06 7.71 -15.87
C ASP A 56 4.60 7.48 -17.32
N ASP A 57 3.41 6.92 -17.51
CA ASP A 57 2.79 6.77 -18.83
C ASP A 57 2.38 8.13 -19.40
N PRO A 58 2.92 8.53 -20.58
CA PRO A 58 2.46 9.71 -21.27
C PRO A 58 1.08 9.48 -21.91
N MET A 59 0.22 10.49 -21.82
CA MET A 59 -1.07 10.52 -22.52
C MET A 59 -0.92 11.21 -23.88
N LYS A 60 -0.99 10.41 -24.94
CA LYS A 60 -0.90 10.84 -26.35
C LYS A 60 -2.15 10.38 -27.11
N GLN A 61 -2.74 11.26 -27.92
CA GLN A 61 -4.02 11.02 -28.62
C GLN A 61 -3.98 9.77 -29.52
N ASP A 62 -2.92 9.62 -30.33
CA ASP A 62 -2.73 8.48 -31.23
C ASP A 62 -1.67 7.52 -30.67
N ARG A 63 -1.81 7.14 -29.41
CA ARG A 63 -0.88 6.22 -28.74
C ARG A 63 -1.19 4.78 -29.15
N THR A 64 -0.24 4.10 -29.79
CA THR A 64 -0.27 2.64 -29.94
C THR A 64 0.42 1.97 -28.75
N LEU A 65 0.14 0.68 -28.54
CA LEU A 65 0.86 -0.10 -27.52
C LEU A 65 2.34 -0.26 -27.89
N GLU A 66 2.65 -0.55 -29.16
CA GLU A 66 4.04 -0.64 -29.64
C GLU A 66 4.85 0.61 -29.30
N TRP A 67 4.32 1.79 -29.62
CA TRP A 67 4.96 3.07 -29.30
C TRP A 67 5.18 3.26 -27.79
N LEU A 68 4.23 2.82 -26.96
CA LEU A 68 4.34 2.94 -25.50
C LEU A 68 5.45 2.03 -24.96
N TYR A 69 5.63 0.84 -25.53
CA TYR A 69 6.74 -0.05 -25.18
C TYR A 69 8.08 0.48 -25.66
N ASP A 70 8.14 1.09 -26.85
CA ASP A 70 9.35 1.77 -27.31
C ASP A 70 9.70 2.96 -26.40
N TYR A 71 8.71 3.70 -25.92
CA TYR A 71 8.91 4.71 -24.89
C TYR A 71 9.49 4.12 -23.60
N TYR A 72 8.98 2.99 -23.11
CA TYR A 72 9.54 2.34 -21.91
C TYR A 72 11.02 2.00 -22.06
N ARG A 73 11.40 1.44 -23.22
CA ARG A 73 12.80 1.15 -23.55
C ARG A 73 13.62 2.44 -23.61
N TYR A 74 13.10 3.43 -24.31
CA TYR A 74 13.76 4.71 -24.49
C TYR A 74 14.03 5.39 -23.15
N ARG A 75 12.99 5.61 -22.33
CA ARG A 75 13.14 6.27 -21.03
C ARG A 75 14.11 5.55 -20.11
N GLY A 76 14.22 4.22 -20.24
CA GLY A 76 15.00 3.37 -19.36
C GLY A 76 14.64 3.66 -17.90
N ASN A 77 15.64 3.95 -17.09
CA ASN A 77 15.48 4.22 -15.66
C ASN A 77 15.40 5.71 -15.30
N ARG A 78 15.43 6.64 -16.25
CA ARG A 78 15.58 8.09 -15.95
C ARG A 78 14.47 8.64 -15.03
N VAL A 79 13.23 8.20 -15.21
CA VAL A 79 12.10 8.59 -14.34
C VAL A 79 12.22 7.95 -12.95
N ARG A 80 12.65 6.68 -12.85
CA ARG A 80 12.98 6.04 -11.58
C ARG A 80 14.08 6.80 -10.85
N ASP A 81 15.14 7.17 -11.56
CA ASP A 81 16.31 7.84 -11.00
C ASP A 81 15.96 9.25 -10.50
N PHE A 82 15.02 9.93 -11.18
CA PHE A 82 14.41 11.15 -10.67
C PHE A 82 13.65 10.93 -9.35
N PHE A 83 12.80 9.91 -9.26
CA PHE A 83 12.10 9.58 -8.00
C PHE A 83 13.08 9.17 -6.91
N ALA A 84 14.10 8.39 -7.23
CA ALA A 84 15.15 7.99 -6.30
C ALA A 84 15.91 9.19 -5.73
N ALA A 85 16.30 10.14 -6.60
CA ALA A 85 16.91 11.38 -6.15
C ALA A 85 15.96 12.19 -5.26
N THR A 86 14.69 12.28 -5.64
CA THR A 86 13.67 13.00 -4.85
C THR A 86 13.48 12.38 -3.46
N GLY A 87 13.38 11.04 -3.38
CA GLY A 87 13.26 10.31 -2.13
C GLY A 87 14.47 10.50 -1.23
N ARG A 88 15.68 10.42 -1.80
CA ARG A 88 16.93 10.70 -1.07
C ARG A 88 16.99 12.12 -0.52
N ASP A 89 16.72 13.11 -1.37
CA ASP A 89 16.87 14.53 -1.02
C ASP A 89 15.83 14.97 0.03
N ASN A 90 14.69 14.26 0.10
CA ASN A 90 13.63 14.49 1.10
C ASN A 90 13.59 13.44 2.22
N ARG A 91 14.53 12.49 2.22
CA ARG A 91 14.67 11.39 3.19
C ARG A 91 13.40 10.56 3.35
N CYS A 92 12.71 10.28 2.26
CA CYS A 92 11.47 9.50 2.23
C CYS A 92 11.58 8.30 1.29
N TYR A 93 10.72 7.31 1.52
CA TYR A 93 10.50 6.21 0.59
C TYR A 93 9.56 6.65 -0.54
N ILE A 94 9.71 6.07 -1.73
CA ILE A 94 8.77 6.24 -2.83
C ILE A 94 8.40 4.88 -3.41
N ALA A 95 7.12 4.54 -3.41
CA ALA A 95 6.58 3.39 -4.13
C ALA A 95 6.23 3.82 -5.57
N TYR A 96 7.15 3.55 -6.49
CA TYR A 96 7.03 3.87 -7.90
C TYR A 96 6.56 2.65 -8.70
N SER A 97 5.36 2.75 -9.28
CA SER A 97 4.76 1.68 -10.07
C SER A 97 4.85 1.99 -11.55
N ALA A 98 5.49 1.10 -12.32
CA ALA A 98 5.72 1.29 -13.75
C ALA A 98 5.95 -0.01 -14.53
N MET A 99 5.87 0.10 -15.85
CA MET A 99 6.34 -0.94 -16.75
C MET A 99 7.88 -0.95 -16.80
N ILE A 100 8.49 -2.09 -16.54
CA ILE A 100 9.95 -2.26 -16.51
C ILE A 100 10.36 -3.37 -17.45
N GLU A 101 11.33 -3.09 -18.31
CA GLU A 101 11.98 -4.11 -19.13
C GLU A 101 13.01 -4.86 -18.27
N ALA A 102 12.90 -6.18 -18.23
CA ALA A 102 13.86 -7.06 -17.59
C ALA A 102 15.03 -7.33 -18.54
N ALA A 103 16.14 -7.87 -18.01
CA ALA A 103 17.34 -8.17 -18.79
C ALA A 103 17.12 -9.17 -19.94
N ASP A 104 16.05 -9.98 -19.87
CA ASP A 104 15.66 -10.92 -20.92
C ASP A 104 14.78 -10.29 -22.02
N GLY A 105 14.54 -8.96 -21.97
CA GLY A 105 13.69 -8.22 -22.90
C GLY A 105 12.18 -8.37 -22.65
N SER A 106 11.78 -9.17 -21.65
CA SER A 106 10.38 -9.27 -21.22
C SER A 106 10.02 -8.11 -20.29
N PHE A 107 8.74 -7.79 -20.18
CA PHE A 107 8.29 -6.67 -19.36
C PHE A 107 7.58 -7.12 -18.09
N ARG A 108 7.62 -6.29 -17.05
CA ARG A 108 6.83 -6.43 -15.82
C ARG A 108 6.11 -5.12 -15.53
N ASN A 109 4.85 -5.21 -15.12
CA ASN A 109 4.22 -4.14 -14.38
C ASN A 109 4.65 -4.30 -12.92
N ALA A 110 5.46 -3.40 -12.39
CA ALA A 110 6.07 -3.58 -11.09
C ALA A 110 6.07 -2.31 -10.26
N THR A 111 5.93 -2.49 -8.95
CA THR A 111 6.19 -1.45 -7.95
C THR A 111 7.60 -1.65 -7.43
N GLN A 112 8.46 -0.67 -7.67
CA GLN A 112 9.78 -0.56 -7.06
C GLN A 112 9.67 0.34 -5.83
N LEU A 113 10.04 -0.18 -4.66
CA LEU A 113 10.13 0.62 -3.45
C LEU A 113 11.54 1.22 -3.36
N LEU A 114 11.60 2.54 -3.48
CA LEU A 114 12.81 3.34 -3.37
C LEU A 114 12.97 3.75 -1.91
N ASP A 115 14.13 3.47 -1.31
CA ASP A 115 14.42 3.80 0.09
C ASP A 115 14.90 5.25 0.28
N ARG A 116 15.13 5.64 1.54
CA ARG A 116 15.59 6.99 1.91
C ARG A 116 16.97 7.35 1.34
N SER A 117 17.73 6.41 0.77
CA SER A 117 18.99 6.66 0.07
C SER A 117 18.80 6.85 -1.44
N GLY A 118 17.60 6.55 -1.96
CA GLY A 118 17.29 6.45 -3.37
C GLY A 118 17.59 5.08 -3.98
N SER A 119 17.90 4.07 -3.17
CA SER A 119 18.16 2.70 -3.65
C SER A 119 16.84 1.93 -3.78
N VAL A 120 16.77 0.99 -4.73
CA VAL A 120 15.62 0.06 -4.82
C VAL A 120 15.78 -0.99 -3.71
N CYS A 121 15.00 -0.90 -2.64
CA CYS A 121 15.06 -1.86 -1.53
C CYS A 121 14.14 -3.08 -1.72
N GLY A 122 13.20 -3.01 -2.68
CA GLY A 122 12.35 -4.14 -3.04
C GLY A 122 11.57 -3.90 -4.32
N VAL A 123 11.15 -5.00 -4.95
CA VAL A 123 10.36 -4.97 -6.19
C VAL A 123 9.24 -5.99 -6.09
N TYR A 124 8.01 -5.54 -6.34
CA TYR A 124 6.85 -6.38 -6.52
C TYR A 124 6.41 -6.35 -7.98
N ASN A 125 6.32 -7.51 -8.64
CA ASN A 125 5.77 -7.63 -9.98
C ASN A 125 4.29 -8.03 -9.87
N LYS A 126 3.40 -7.33 -10.57
CA LYS A 126 1.95 -7.59 -10.59
C LYS A 126 1.66 -9.06 -10.90
N ASN A 127 1.06 -9.76 -9.94
CA ASN A 127 0.82 -11.20 -10.06
C ASN A 127 -0.36 -11.48 -11.01
N HIS A 128 -1.34 -10.60 -11.06
CA HIS A 128 -2.54 -10.76 -11.88
C HIS A 128 -2.65 -9.63 -12.92
N LEU A 129 -2.09 -9.87 -14.11
CA LEU A 129 -2.28 -8.97 -15.25
C LEU A 129 -3.68 -9.10 -15.83
N THR A 130 -4.19 -8.01 -16.42
CA THR A 130 -5.36 -8.11 -17.30
C THR A 130 -5.00 -8.86 -18.58
N ILE A 131 -5.96 -9.56 -19.18
CA ILE A 131 -5.75 -10.31 -20.44
C ILE A 131 -5.17 -9.39 -21.53
N LYS A 132 -5.70 -8.17 -21.66
CA LYS A 132 -5.21 -7.17 -22.62
C LYS A 132 -3.74 -6.81 -22.38
N GLN A 133 -3.32 -6.62 -21.12
CA GLN A 133 -1.92 -6.32 -20.79
C GLN A 133 -1.01 -7.50 -21.13
N LYS A 134 -1.45 -8.74 -20.87
CA LYS A 134 -0.68 -9.95 -21.18
C LYS A 134 -0.57 -10.23 -22.69
N SER A 135 -1.63 -9.95 -23.46
CA SER A 135 -1.73 -10.37 -24.86
C SER A 135 -1.01 -9.47 -25.86
N THR A 136 -0.48 -8.32 -25.43
CA THR A 136 -0.06 -7.26 -26.37
C THR A 136 1.42 -6.90 -26.32
N SER A 137 2.26 -7.56 -25.51
CA SER A 137 3.51 -6.89 -25.11
C SER A 137 4.66 -7.70 -24.50
N GLY A 138 4.61 -9.03 -24.50
CA GLY A 138 5.66 -9.82 -23.81
C GLY A 138 5.74 -9.55 -22.29
N THR A 139 4.75 -8.86 -21.73
CA THR A 139 4.63 -8.66 -20.28
C THR A 139 4.32 -10.00 -19.63
N LEU A 140 5.02 -10.35 -18.56
CA LEU A 140 4.80 -11.59 -17.82
C LEU A 140 4.21 -11.30 -16.44
N TYR A 141 3.45 -12.27 -15.95
CA TYR A 141 2.92 -12.26 -14.59
C TYR A 141 4.06 -12.29 -13.57
N GLY A 142 3.87 -11.57 -12.47
CA GLY A 142 4.66 -11.75 -11.27
C GLY A 142 4.50 -13.16 -10.72
N LYS A 143 5.58 -13.71 -10.18
CA LYS A 143 5.61 -15.05 -9.56
C LYS A 143 5.58 -15.00 -8.04
N PHE A 144 6.02 -13.88 -7.46
CA PHE A 144 6.27 -13.74 -6.03
C PHE A 144 5.54 -12.52 -5.50
N ALA A 145 5.26 -12.55 -4.20
CA ALA A 145 4.61 -11.49 -3.45
C ALA A 145 5.47 -11.16 -2.21
N PRO A 146 6.67 -10.59 -2.39
CA PRO A 146 7.60 -10.40 -1.28
C PRO A 146 7.11 -9.31 -0.32
N ILE A 147 7.32 -9.54 0.99
CA ILE A 147 7.28 -8.48 2.00
C ILE A 147 8.61 -7.73 2.01
N ILE A 148 8.56 -6.45 1.70
CA ILE A 148 9.73 -5.57 1.67
C ILE A 148 9.95 -5.00 3.08
N GLN A 149 11.15 -5.19 3.63
CA GLN A 149 11.52 -4.61 4.92
C GLN A 149 11.91 -3.15 4.75
N THR A 150 11.35 -2.26 5.57
CA THR A 150 11.75 -0.86 5.67
C THR A 150 12.19 -0.54 7.09
N ASP A 151 12.71 0.68 7.31
CA ASP A 151 13.04 1.14 8.67
C ASP A 151 11.80 1.39 9.55
N PHE A 152 10.63 1.47 8.94
CA PHE A 152 9.37 1.73 9.63
C PHE A 152 8.45 0.51 9.69
N GLY A 153 8.67 -0.55 8.90
CA GLY A 153 7.82 -1.74 8.96
C GLY A 153 7.90 -2.66 7.76
N ARG A 154 7.00 -3.64 7.74
CA ARG A 154 6.86 -4.69 6.73
C ARG A 154 5.85 -4.24 5.68
N VAL A 155 6.32 -3.99 4.46
CA VAL A 155 5.50 -3.46 3.37
C VAL A 155 5.16 -4.55 2.35
N ALA A 156 3.87 -4.79 2.14
CA ALA A 156 3.36 -5.54 1.00
C ALA A 156 3.00 -4.57 -0.14
N CYS A 157 3.14 -5.02 -1.38
CA CYS A 157 2.71 -4.25 -2.55
C CYS A 157 1.66 -5.02 -3.35
N VAL A 158 0.66 -4.30 -3.86
CA VAL A 158 -0.38 -4.81 -4.74
C VAL A 158 -0.66 -3.80 -5.84
N ILE A 159 -0.99 -4.28 -7.04
CA ILE A 159 -1.21 -3.41 -8.18
C ILE A 159 -2.58 -3.70 -8.77
N CYS A 160 -3.47 -2.71 -8.71
CA CYS A 160 -4.72 -2.67 -9.46
C CYS A 160 -5.55 -3.96 -9.42
N PHE A 161 -5.50 -4.74 -10.51
CA PHE A 161 -6.31 -5.93 -10.71
C PHE A 161 -6.05 -7.04 -9.67
N ASP A 162 -4.88 -7.00 -9.01
CA ASP A 162 -4.51 -7.92 -7.93
C ASP A 162 -5.55 -8.01 -6.80
N LEU A 163 -6.27 -6.91 -6.49
CA LEU A 163 -7.26 -6.89 -5.40
C LEU A 163 -8.42 -7.87 -5.57
N ASN A 164 -8.61 -8.41 -6.78
CA ASN A 164 -9.71 -9.33 -7.10
C ASN A 164 -9.37 -10.81 -6.84
N PHE A 165 -8.15 -11.12 -6.40
CA PHE A 165 -7.65 -12.50 -6.30
C PHE A 165 -7.35 -12.88 -4.86
N ASN A 166 -8.08 -13.89 -4.36
CA ASN A 166 -7.99 -14.31 -2.97
C ASN A 166 -6.68 -15.04 -2.67
N GLU A 167 -6.08 -15.71 -3.64
CA GLU A 167 -4.84 -16.47 -3.46
C GLU A 167 -3.70 -15.56 -3.01
N LEU A 168 -3.60 -14.37 -3.59
CA LEU A 168 -2.63 -13.36 -3.21
C LEU A 168 -2.98 -12.72 -1.85
N LEU A 169 -4.26 -12.47 -1.60
CA LEU A 169 -4.74 -11.95 -0.31
C LEU A 169 -4.41 -12.91 0.84
N GLU A 170 -4.71 -14.19 0.68
CA GLU A 170 -4.44 -15.24 1.66
C GLU A 170 -2.94 -15.47 1.87
N GLN A 171 -2.12 -15.25 0.85
CA GLN A 171 -0.67 -15.22 1.03
C GLN A 171 -0.27 -14.07 1.95
N TYR A 172 -0.66 -12.83 1.63
CA TYR A 172 -0.28 -11.68 2.46
C TYR A 172 -0.87 -11.72 3.87
N ALA A 173 -2.10 -12.21 4.04
CA ALA A 173 -2.70 -12.37 5.36
C ALA A 173 -1.88 -13.31 6.26
N ARG A 174 -1.24 -14.35 5.68
CA ARG A 174 -0.31 -15.22 6.43
C ARG A 174 1.03 -14.57 6.70
N GLU A 175 1.50 -13.70 5.81
CA GLU A 175 2.78 -13.02 5.95
C GLU A 175 2.73 -11.79 6.88
N LYS A 176 1.53 -11.33 7.27
CA LYS A 176 1.28 -10.25 8.24
C LYS A 176 2.11 -8.99 7.96
N PRO A 177 1.84 -8.26 6.86
CA PRO A 177 2.42 -6.95 6.64
C PRO A 177 1.90 -5.93 7.66
N ASP A 178 2.68 -4.89 7.93
CA ASP A 178 2.22 -3.74 8.71
C ASP A 178 1.48 -2.73 7.81
N LEU A 179 1.91 -2.65 6.55
CA LEU A 179 1.38 -1.75 5.54
C LEU A 179 1.24 -2.44 4.17
N ILE A 180 0.11 -2.23 3.51
CA ILE A 180 -0.12 -2.58 2.12
C ILE A 180 -0.09 -1.31 1.27
N VAL A 181 0.76 -1.30 0.25
CA VAL A 181 0.82 -0.23 -0.74
C VAL A 181 0.11 -0.65 -2.02
N PHE A 182 -0.84 0.17 -2.45
CA PHE A 182 -1.67 -0.09 -3.62
C PHE A 182 -1.55 1.01 -4.67
N SER A 183 -0.96 0.67 -5.82
CA SER A 183 -0.83 1.56 -6.98
C SER A 183 -1.83 1.13 -8.05
N SER A 184 -2.66 2.04 -8.56
CA SER A 184 -3.78 1.59 -9.39
C SER A 184 -4.42 2.59 -10.37
N ALA A 185 -4.96 2.06 -11.48
CA ALA A 185 -5.99 2.72 -12.30
C ALA A 185 -7.44 2.24 -12.01
N TYR A 186 -7.60 1.21 -11.17
CA TYR A 186 -8.86 0.66 -10.68
C TYR A 186 -9.03 0.99 -9.19
N HIS A 187 -10.18 1.54 -8.79
CA HIS A 187 -10.35 1.96 -7.40
C HIS A 187 -10.40 0.80 -6.39
N GLY A 188 -10.91 -0.39 -6.72
CA GLY A 188 -11.03 -1.47 -5.71
C GLY A 188 -12.25 -1.36 -4.80
N GLY A 189 -12.73 -0.14 -4.48
CA GLY A 189 -13.91 0.06 -3.62
C GLY A 189 -13.79 -0.71 -2.30
N LEU A 190 -14.81 -1.50 -1.97
CA LEU A 190 -14.85 -2.36 -0.79
C LEU A 190 -13.59 -3.23 -0.62
N MET A 191 -12.96 -3.66 -1.72
CA MET A 191 -11.81 -4.54 -1.65
C MET A 191 -10.62 -3.89 -0.94
N GLN A 192 -10.46 -2.56 -1.01
CA GLN A 192 -9.37 -1.90 -0.27
C GLN A 192 -9.53 -2.09 1.25
N GLN A 193 -10.73 -1.84 1.78
CA GLN A 193 -11.04 -2.02 3.20
C GLN A 193 -10.99 -3.50 3.60
N TYR A 194 -11.47 -4.38 2.72
CA TYR A 194 -11.41 -5.83 2.96
C TYR A 194 -9.97 -6.33 3.06
N TRP A 195 -9.07 -5.87 2.19
CA TRP A 195 -7.65 -6.21 2.23
C TRP A 195 -6.96 -5.67 3.49
N ALA A 196 -7.22 -4.41 3.86
CA ALA A 196 -6.71 -3.82 5.10
C ALA A 196 -7.12 -4.65 6.32
N TYR A 197 -8.42 -4.98 6.41
CA TYR A 197 -8.96 -5.83 7.46
C TYR A 197 -8.33 -7.22 7.43
N GLN A 198 -8.46 -7.95 6.32
CA GLN A 198 -8.06 -9.35 6.22
C GLN A 198 -6.57 -9.58 6.50
N CYS A 199 -5.70 -8.61 6.16
CA CYS A 199 -4.27 -8.68 6.45
C CYS A 199 -3.87 -8.06 7.80
N ARG A 200 -4.81 -7.46 8.54
CA ARG A 200 -4.55 -6.68 9.78
C ARG A 200 -3.53 -5.57 9.57
N ALA A 201 -3.52 -4.97 8.39
CA ALA A 201 -2.51 -4.01 7.96
C ALA A 201 -3.14 -2.66 7.64
N HIS A 202 -2.41 -1.58 7.85
CA HIS A 202 -2.77 -0.31 7.22
C HIS A 202 -2.69 -0.48 5.70
N PHE A 203 -3.46 0.33 4.97
CA PHE A 203 -3.51 0.27 3.51
C PHE A 203 -3.39 1.67 2.94
N ALA A 204 -2.47 1.88 2.00
CA ALA A 204 -2.20 3.15 1.34
C ALA A 204 -2.47 3.01 -0.17
N GLY A 205 -3.64 3.51 -0.60
CA GLY A 205 -4.12 3.45 -1.97
C GLY A 205 -3.87 4.72 -2.75
N SER A 206 -3.11 4.61 -3.83
CA SER A 206 -2.89 5.65 -4.84
C SER A 206 -3.57 5.26 -6.15
N VAL A 207 -4.65 5.97 -6.49
CA VAL A 207 -5.53 5.65 -7.62
C VAL A 207 -5.66 6.85 -8.54
N TYR A 208 -5.64 6.66 -9.86
CA TYR A 208 -5.91 7.74 -10.81
C TYR A 208 -7.29 8.40 -10.63
N LEU A 209 -7.31 9.71 -10.92
CA LEU A 209 -8.54 10.50 -11.05
C LEU A 209 -9.50 9.85 -12.07
N PRO A 210 -10.82 9.97 -11.85
CA PRO A 210 -11.50 10.79 -10.85
C PRO A 210 -11.65 10.15 -9.46
N ASN A 211 -11.09 8.96 -9.24
CA ASN A 211 -11.21 8.28 -7.95
C ASN A 211 -10.27 8.88 -6.90
N PRO A 212 -10.65 8.85 -5.62
CA PRO A 212 -9.76 9.31 -4.55
C PRO A 212 -8.67 8.29 -4.24
N CYS A 213 -7.55 8.79 -3.72
CA CYS A 213 -6.61 8.04 -2.90
C CYS A 213 -7.17 7.90 -1.48
N SER A 214 -6.83 6.81 -0.81
CA SER A 214 -7.25 6.56 0.58
C SER A 214 -6.13 5.95 1.42
N ILE A 215 -6.17 6.22 2.71
CA ILE A 215 -5.38 5.55 3.73
C ILE A 215 -6.38 4.91 4.69
N ILE A 216 -6.25 3.61 4.94
CA ILE A 216 -7.24 2.79 5.64
C ILE A 216 -6.56 2.04 6.78
N SER A 217 -7.21 2.00 7.94
CA SER A 217 -6.73 1.27 9.13
C SER A 217 -6.92 -0.25 9.01
N PRO A 218 -6.25 -1.05 9.85
CA PRO A 218 -6.45 -2.51 9.94
C PRO A 218 -7.87 -2.95 10.31
N VAL A 219 -8.75 -2.04 10.72
CA VAL A 219 -10.17 -2.32 10.98
C VAL A 219 -11.08 -1.82 9.85
N GLY A 220 -10.50 -1.41 8.73
CA GLY A 220 -11.22 -1.02 7.52
C GLY A 220 -11.76 0.40 7.53
N GLU A 221 -11.44 1.23 8.52
CA GLU A 221 -11.84 2.64 8.52
C GLU A 221 -10.92 3.49 7.65
N ILE A 222 -11.51 4.34 6.82
CA ILE A 222 -10.76 5.34 6.04
C ILE A 222 -10.29 6.43 7.00
N VAL A 223 -8.99 6.50 7.23
CA VAL A 223 -8.34 7.50 8.13
C VAL A 223 -7.81 8.71 7.37
N GLY A 224 -7.79 8.65 6.04
CA GLY A 224 -7.51 9.79 5.17
C GLY A 224 -7.98 9.53 3.75
N GLU A 225 -8.51 10.55 3.08
CA GLU A 225 -8.97 10.45 1.68
C GLU A 225 -8.66 11.75 0.92
N SER A 226 -8.22 11.63 -0.33
CA SER A 226 -8.05 12.78 -1.21
C SER A 226 -9.40 13.29 -1.72
N THR A 227 -9.46 14.51 -2.23
CA THR A 227 -10.72 15.11 -2.70
C THR A 227 -10.64 15.56 -4.16
N ASN A 228 -11.77 16.02 -4.70
CA ASN A 228 -11.82 16.62 -6.03
C ASN A 228 -11.01 17.92 -6.18
N TYR A 229 -10.60 18.55 -5.07
CA TYR A 229 -9.77 19.77 -5.07
C TYR A 229 -8.31 19.50 -4.70
N TYR A 230 -8.06 18.47 -3.89
CA TYR A 230 -6.73 18.07 -3.46
C TYR A 230 -6.48 16.65 -3.95
N PRO A 231 -5.74 16.48 -5.07
CA PRO A 231 -5.50 15.19 -5.69
C PRO A 231 -4.40 14.42 -4.93
N TYR A 232 -4.39 14.50 -3.61
CA TYR A 232 -3.47 13.79 -2.73
C TYR A 232 -4.06 13.75 -1.32
N VAL A 233 -3.53 12.86 -0.50
CA VAL A 233 -3.77 12.84 0.95
C VAL A 233 -2.46 12.56 1.67
N THR A 234 -2.21 13.28 2.76
CA THR A 234 -1.10 13.00 3.68
C THR A 234 -1.68 12.67 5.06
N GLN A 235 -1.39 11.49 5.59
CA GLN A 235 -1.86 11.07 6.92
C GLN A 235 -0.74 10.39 7.69
N THR A 236 -0.66 10.64 9.00
CA THR A 236 0.21 9.87 9.90
C THR A 236 -0.58 8.73 10.52
N VAL A 237 -0.03 7.51 10.45
CA VAL A 237 -0.61 6.30 11.03
C VAL A 237 0.39 5.64 11.98
N ASN A 238 -0.10 4.94 13.00
CA ASN A 238 0.75 4.18 13.93
C ASN A 238 0.77 2.70 13.52
N LEU A 239 1.95 2.17 13.20
CA LEU A 239 2.15 0.77 12.83
C LEU A 239 2.34 -0.14 14.06
N ASP A 240 2.60 0.41 15.26
CA ASP A 240 2.62 -0.36 16.52
C ASP A 240 1.19 -0.60 17.03
N CYS A 241 0.45 -1.42 16.27
CA CYS A 241 -0.97 -1.67 16.47
C CYS A 241 -1.35 -3.13 16.21
N ALA A 242 -2.49 -3.55 16.76
CA ALA A 242 -3.02 -4.90 16.60
C ALA A 242 -4.54 -4.91 16.64
N VAL A 243 -5.16 -5.85 15.91
CA VAL A 243 -6.62 -6.04 15.92
C VAL A 243 -6.98 -7.17 16.87
N ILE A 244 -7.88 -6.88 17.81
CA ILE A 244 -8.34 -7.83 18.82
C ILE A 244 -9.86 -8.01 18.73
N HIS A 245 -10.33 -9.22 18.98
CA HIS A 245 -11.76 -9.48 19.09
C HIS A 245 -12.31 -8.91 20.41
N LEU A 246 -13.55 -8.43 20.44
CA LEU A 246 -14.13 -7.86 21.67
C LEU A 246 -14.52 -8.93 22.69
N ASP A 247 -15.02 -10.07 22.24
CA ASP A 247 -15.40 -11.16 23.14
C ASP A 247 -14.20 -11.63 23.96
N TYR A 248 -14.42 -11.91 25.24
CA TYR A 248 -13.40 -12.20 26.28
C TYR A 248 -12.34 -11.11 26.56
N ASN A 249 -12.12 -10.14 25.68
CA ASN A 249 -11.13 -9.07 25.88
C ASN A 249 -11.70 -7.80 26.53
N MET A 250 -13.03 -7.57 26.49
CA MET A 250 -13.63 -6.33 27.04
C MET A 250 -13.16 -5.98 28.47
N PRO A 251 -13.20 -6.88 29.48
CA PRO A 251 -12.72 -6.55 30.82
C PRO A 251 -11.21 -6.21 30.85
N ARG A 252 -10.41 -6.92 30.05
CA ARG A 252 -8.96 -6.70 29.94
C ARG A 252 -8.64 -5.35 29.30
N LEU A 253 -9.46 -4.90 28.34
CA LEU A 253 -9.35 -3.58 27.72
C LEU A 253 -9.68 -2.45 28.71
N GLU A 254 -10.66 -2.65 29.59
CA GLU A 254 -10.95 -1.70 30.67
C GLU A 254 -9.79 -1.60 31.67
N GLU A 255 -9.20 -2.73 32.06
CA GLU A 255 -8.02 -2.77 32.93
C GLU A 255 -6.81 -2.11 32.27
N LEU A 256 -6.58 -2.40 30.99
CA LEU A 256 -5.55 -1.79 30.16
C LEU A 256 -5.68 -0.27 30.15
N LYS A 257 -6.88 0.24 29.87
CA LYS A 257 -7.17 1.68 29.88
C LYS A 257 -7.02 2.30 31.27
N ARG A 258 -7.39 1.58 32.33
CA ARG A 258 -7.21 2.05 33.72
C ARG A 258 -5.73 2.18 34.09
N LYS A 259 -4.88 1.26 33.62
CA LYS A 259 -3.44 1.27 33.90
C LYS A 259 -2.68 2.29 33.05
N TYR A 260 -2.88 2.27 31.74
CA TYR A 260 -2.04 3.03 30.79
C TYR A 260 -2.68 4.32 30.27
N GLY A 261 -4.00 4.50 30.42
CA GLY A 261 -4.69 5.74 30.06
C GLY A 261 -4.46 6.15 28.61
N ALA A 262 -3.80 7.29 28.41
CA ALA A 262 -3.51 7.87 27.09
C ALA A 262 -2.33 7.19 26.36
N LYS A 263 -1.52 6.38 27.03
CA LYS A 263 -0.38 5.68 26.43
C LYS A 263 -0.79 4.52 25.53
N VAL A 264 -2.06 4.14 25.54
CA VAL A 264 -2.64 3.12 24.66
C VAL A 264 -3.88 3.72 24.03
N HIS A 265 -4.08 3.53 22.73
CA HIS A 265 -5.33 3.86 22.06
C HIS A 265 -6.15 2.59 21.82
N VAL A 266 -7.47 2.71 21.90
CA VAL A 266 -8.43 1.65 21.58
C VAL A 266 -9.46 2.30 20.66
N GLN A 267 -9.47 1.89 19.41
CA GLN A 267 -10.34 2.39 18.36
C GLN A 267 -11.37 1.31 18.00
N ASP A 268 -12.64 1.62 18.29
CA ASP A 268 -13.78 0.79 17.87
C ASP A 268 -14.36 1.36 16.58
N PRO A 269 -14.26 0.66 15.44
CA PRO A 269 -14.88 1.08 14.18
C PRO A 269 -16.42 0.97 14.22
N GLY A 270 -16.96 0.37 15.28
CA GLY A 270 -18.35 0.01 15.43
C GLY A 270 -18.73 -1.18 14.55
N ARG A 271 -19.69 -1.98 15.02
CA ARG A 271 -20.35 -3.07 14.26
C ARG A 271 -19.44 -4.22 13.77
N LEU A 272 -18.13 -4.16 13.99
CA LEU A 272 -17.17 -5.17 13.52
C LEU A 272 -16.94 -6.31 14.52
N GLY A 273 -17.29 -6.11 15.80
CA GLY A 273 -16.99 -7.08 16.87
C GLY A 273 -15.51 -7.18 17.24
N SER A 274 -14.69 -6.28 16.72
CA SER A 274 -13.26 -6.18 16.97
C SER A 274 -12.83 -4.72 17.00
N VAL A 275 -11.70 -4.45 17.67
CA VAL A 275 -11.14 -3.11 17.85
C VAL A 275 -9.67 -3.11 17.46
N LEU A 276 -9.18 -1.94 17.05
CA LEU A 276 -7.74 -1.69 16.87
C LEU A 276 -7.18 -1.16 18.19
N ILE A 277 -6.12 -1.78 18.69
CA ILE A 277 -5.33 -1.25 19.80
C ILE A 277 -3.97 -0.81 19.30
N SER A 278 -3.40 0.24 19.90
CA SER A 278 -2.05 0.71 19.57
C SER A 278 -1.35 1.26 20.80
N SER A 279 -0.02 1.13 20.81
CA SER A 279 0.82 1.82 21.80
C SER A 279 1.11 3.23 21.31
N GLU A 280 0.79 4.23 22.13
CA GLU A 280 0.98 5.66 21.85
C GLU A 280 2.17 6.22 22.67
N THR A 281 3.15 5.37 22.97
CA THR A 281 4.32 5.72 23.79
C THR A 281 5.59 5.00 23.33
N ASP A 282 6.74 5.59 23.66
CA ASP A 282 8.07 4.99 23.45
C ASP A 282 8.49 4.08 24.62
N GLU A 283 7.64 3.90 25.63
CA GLU A 283 7.95 3.09 26.81
C GLU A 283 7.74 1.58 26.61
N PHE A 284 6.81 1.19 25.74
CA PHE A 284 6.46 -0.20 25.46
C PHE A 284 5.80 -0.36 24.09
N SER A 285 5.75 -1.58 23.55
CA SER A 285 5.03 -1.94 22.32
C SER A 285 3.62 -2.47 22.55
N VAL A 286 2.83 -2.52 21.46
CA VAL A 286 1.54 -3.20 21.50
C VAL A 286 1.69 -4.69 21.83
N ASP A 287 2.77 -5.34 21.36
CA ASP A 287 3.06 -6.75 21.68
C ASP A 287 3.36 -6.98 23.17
N GLU A 288 4.02 -6.02 23.83
CA GLU A 288 4.22 -6.07 25.28
C GLU A 288 2.90 -5.91 26.02
N VAL A 289 2.05 -4.98 25.58
CA VAL A 289 0.69 -4.80 26.10
C VAL A 289 -0.16 -6.06 25.95
N ILE A 290 -0.14 -6.68 24.77
CA ILE A 290 -0.88 -7.92 24.48
C ILE A 290 -0.46 -9.03 25.44
N ARG A 291 0.84 -9.22 25.64
CA ARG A 291 1.36 -10.26 26.55
C ARG A 291 1.04 -9.99 28.00
N GLU A 292 1.12 -8.73 28.45
CA GLU A 292 0.88 -8.37 29.84
C GLU A 292 -0.58 -8.58 30.24
N PHE A 293 -1.52 -8.23 29.36
CA PHE A 293 -2.96 -8.32 29.63
C PHE A 293 -3.60 -9.61 29.09
N ASP A 294 -2.78 -10.52 28.55
CA ASP A 294 -3.23 -11.76 27.91
C ASP A 294 -4.31 -11.52 26.85
N LEU A 295 -4.17 -10.46 26.04
CA LEU A 295 -5.18 -10.10 25.04
C LEU A 295 -5.20 -11.11 23.90
N GLU A 296 -6.38 -11.63 23.58
CA GLU A 296 -6.54 -12.55 22.45
C GLU A 296 -6.66 -11.77 21.14
N LEU A 297 -5.75 -12.01 20.20
CA LEU A 297 -5.80 -11.39 18.87
C LEU A 297 -7.02 -11.90 18.08
N LEU A 298 -7.48 -11.11 17.13
CA LEU A 298 -8.63 -11.47 16.29
C LEU A 298 -8.43 -12.79 15.55
N ASP A 299 -7.24 -13.02 15.00
CA ASP A 299 -6.92 -14.25 14.27
C ASP A 299 -6.88 -15.48 15.19
N ASP A 300 -6.40 -15.30 16.43
CA ASP A 300 -6.33 -16.36 17.45
C ASP A 300 -7.74 -16.73 17.92
N TYR A 301 -8.59 -15.73 18.16
CA TYR A 301 -10.01 -15.94 18.46
C TYR A 301 -10.70 -16.75 17.37
N PHE A 302 -10.53 -16.36 16.10
CA PHE A 302 -11.11 -17.12 14.99
C PHE A 302 -10.50 -18.52 14.83
N ALA A 303 -9.20 -18.69 15.08
CA ALA A 303 -8.56 -20.00 15.06
C ALA A 303 -9.14 -20.91 16.15
N ARG A 304 -9.34 -20.38 17.36
CA ARG A 304 -9.98 -21.09 18.47
C ARG A 304 -11.43 -21.45 18.15
N SER A 305 -12.21 -20.54 17.56
CA SER A 305 -13.60 -20.85 17.12
C SER A 305 -13.63 -21.97 16.07
N ARG A 306 -12.71 -21.94 15.09
CA ARG A 306 -12.60 -23.02 14.09
C ARG A 306 -12.20 -24.35 14.71
N ALA A 307 -11.24 -24.34 15.65
CA ALA A 307 -10.82 -25.54 16.36
C ALA A 307 -11.97 -26.14 17.19
N ASP A 308 -12.77 -25.29 17.86
CA ASP A 308 -13.94 -25.73 18.60
C ASP A 308 -15.01 -26.38 17.70
N ARG A 309 -15.31 -25.75 16.55
CA ARG A 309 -16.22 -26.32 15.55
C ARG A 309 -15.80 -27.72 15.08
N CYS A 310 -14.50 -27.99 15.00
CA CYS A 310 -13.96 -29.28 14.54
C CYS A 310 -13.92 -30.37 15.61
N LYS A 311 -14.35 -30.11 16.85
CA LYS A 311 -14.43 -31.12 17.91
C LYS A 311 -15.51 -32.16 17.60
N SER A 312 -15.28 -33.40 18.04
CA SER A 312 -16.26 -34.48 17.91
C SER A 312 -17.60 -34.11 18.57
N GLY A 313 -18.70 -34.25 17.84
CA GLY A 313 -20.05 -33.94 18.32
C GLY A 313 -20.46 -32.46 18.26
N HIS A 314 -19.62 -31.56 17.73
CA HIS A 314 -19.95 -30.13 17.56
C HIS A 314 -20.54 -29.81 16.17
N LEU A 315 -20.47 -30.74 15.22
CA LEU A 315 -21.13 -30.63 13.92
C LEU A 315 -22.48 -31.35 13.98
N GLU A 316 -23.46 -30.80 13.26
CA GLU A 316 -24.73 -31.48 13.03
C GLU A 316 -24.51 -32.86 12.39
N PRO A 317 -25.34 -33.86 12.72
CA PRO A 317 -25.17 -35.24 12.27
C PRO A 317 -25.32 -35.44 10.77
#